data_AF-A0ABD4K556-F1
#
_entry.id   AF-A0ABD4K556-F1
#
_cell.length_a   1.000
_cell.length_b   1.000
_cell.length_c   1.000
_cell.angle_alpha   90.00
_cell.angle_beta   90.00
_cell.angle_gamma   90.00
#
_symmetry.space_group_name_H-M   'P 1'
#
loop_
_entity.id
_entity.type
_entity.pdbx_description
1 polymer ?
#
loop_
_entity_poly.entity_id
_entity_poly.type
_entity_poly.pdbx_seq_one_letter_code
_entity_poly.pdbx_strand_id
1 'polypeptide(L)'
;ADTATKIKTARKIGGVAFDGSADINLPGVNATGNQNTTGNAATATKLQAARTINGVSFDGSANITLTPSNIGALALTGGTLSGGLTAAGEVISRSANGLRIAYGNYGFFIRNDGSNTYFMLTDSGNSLGTHNSLRPFIISNHTGNVTIATKLNASGGITGSLSGNASTATKLQTARTINGVKFDGSANIEAFPPGVPLPWPSDTPPAGYAIMQG
;
A
#
# COMPACT_ATOMS: atom_id res chain seq x y z
N ALA A 1 -18.31 94.96 -27.99
CA ALA A 1 -19.05 93.86 -27.34
C ALA A 1 -18.16 93.32 -26.25
N ASP A 2 -18.58 93.42 -25.00
CA ASP A 2 -17.79 92.93 -23.87
C ASP A 2 -17.77 91.41 -23.92
N THR A 3 -16.59 90.80 -23.94
CA THR A 3 -16.45 89.35 -23.98
C THR A 3 -16.84 88.76 -22.62
N ALA A 4 -17.80 87.84 -22.61
CA ALA A 4 -18.22 87.16 -21.38
C ALA A 4 -17.10 86.24 -20.87
N THR A 5 -16.64 86.49 -19.63
CA THR A 5 -15.58 85.70 -18.97
C THR A 5 -16.11 84.65 -18.01
N LYS A 6 -17.39 84.73 -17.62
CA LYS A 6 -18.08 83.80 -16.69
C LYS A 6 -19.57 83.65 -17.01
N ILE A 7 -20.15 82.51 -16.66
CA ILE A 7 -21.60 82.29 -16.63
C ILE A 7 -22.17 82.97 -15.38
N LYS A 8 -23.11 83.91 -15.56
CA LYS A 8 -23.69 84.72 -14.47
C LYS A 8 -24.31 83.89 -13.34
N THR A 9 -24.84 82.71 -13.64
CA THR A 9 -25.32 81.74 -12.65
C THR A 9 -24.64 80.41 -12.89
N ALA A 10 -23.69 80.06 -12.01
CA ALA A 10 -22.98 78.79 -12.08
C ALA A 10 -23.98 77.62 -12.12
N ARG A 11 -23.70 76.64 -12.98
CA ARG A 11 -24.52 75.42 -13.09
C ARG A 11 -23.78 74.26 -12.45
N LYS A 12 -24.52 73.26 -11.97
CA LYS A 12 -23.92 72.03 -11.43
C LYS A 12 -23.67 71.05 -12.57
N ILE A 13 -22.44 70.57 -12.71
CA ILE A 13 -22.05 69.49 -13.63
C ILE A 13 -21.48 68.37 -12.76
N GLY A 14 -22.11 67.19 -12.77
CA GLY A 14 -21.72 66.10 -11.86
C GLY A 14 -21.72 66.51 -10.37
N GLY A 15 -22.59 67.45 -9.97
CA GLY A 15 -22.66 68.01 -8.62
C GLY A 15 -21.68 69.17 -8.32
N VAL A 16 -20.67 69.40 -9.16
CA VAL A 16 -19.67 70.47 -9.00
C VAL A 16 -20.15 71.76 -9.67
N ALA A 17 -20.01 72.91 -9.01
CA ALA A 17 -20.42 74.19 -9.59
C ALA A 17 -19.41 74.64 -10.65
N PHE A 18 -19.93 75.06 -11.81
CA PHE A 18 -19.14 75.51 -12.95
C PHE A 18 -19.68 76.85 -13.48
N ASP A 19 -18.80 77.84 -13.55
CA ASP A 19 -19.06 79.18 -14.11
C ASP A 19 -18.16 79.52 -15.31
N GLY A 20 -17.31 78.60 -15.76
CA GLY A 20 -16.40 78.80 -16.89
C GLY A 20 -15.08 79.51 -16.57
N SER A 21 -14.81 79.88 -15.31
CA SER A 21 -13.56 80.60 -14.96
C SER A 21 -12.34 79.73 -14.72
N ALA A 22 -12.52 78.42 -14.54
CA ALA A 22 -11.45 77.44 -14.36
C ALA A 22 -11.93 76.06 -14.84
N ASP A 23 -10.97 75.16 -15.08
CA ASP A 23 -11.26 73.76 -15.36
C ASP A 23 -12.02 73.12 -14.21
N ILE A 24 -12.94 72.22 -14.56
CA ILE A 24 -13.72 71.47 -13.59
C ILE A 24 -13.07 70.11 -13.32
N ASN A 25 -12.94 69.77 -12.05
CA ASN A 25 -12.54 68.45 -11.62
C ASN A 25 -13.78 67.62 -11.26
N LEU A 26 -14.10 66.65 -12.10
CA LEU A 26 -15.18 65.72 -11.91
C LEU A 26 -14.59 64.43 -11.33
N PRO A 27 -14.83 64.11 -10.05
CA PRO A 27 -14.31 62.88 -9.49
C PRO A 27 -14.88 61.68 -10.28
N GLY A 28 -14.08 60.64 -10.47
CA GLY A 28 -14.41 59.49 -11.32
C GLY A 28 -14.22 59.75 -12.82
N VAL A 29 -13.83 60.96 -13.24
CA VAL A 29 -13.54 61.32 -14.64
C VAL A 29 -12.09 61.76 -14.79
N ASN A 30 -11.73 62.93 -14.25
CA ASN A 30 -10.37 63.51 -14.32
C ASN A 30 -9.70 63.66 -12.95
N ALA A 31 -10.37 63.20 -11.89
CA ALA A 31 -9.76 62.92 -10.60
C ALA A 31 -10.30 61.63 -10.01
N THR A 32 -9.57 61.09 -9.02
CA THR A 32 -10.02 59.96 -8.22
C THR A 32 -11.42 60.21 -7.66
N GLY A 33 -12.29 59.21 -7.76
CA GLY A 33 -13.66 59.25 -7.24
C GLY A 33 -14.15 57.86 -6.87
N ASN A 34 -15.21 57.77 -6.06
CA ASN A 34 -15.85 56.51 -5.67
C ASN A 34 -17.29 56.38 -6.22
N GLN A 35 -17.65 57.21 -7.21
CA GLN A 35 -19.03 57.47 -7.55
C GLN A 35 -19.72 56.19 -8.00
N ASN A 36 -20.96 56.03 -7.56
CA ASN A 36 -21.80 54.93 -8.01
C ASN A 36 -22.09 55.12 -9.50
N THR A 37 -21.40 54.34 -10.32
CA THR A 37 -21.73 54.14 -11.71
C THR A 37 -22.70 52.97 -11.73
N THR A 38 -23.99 53.26 -11.83
CA THR A 38 -25.09 52.32 -11.57
C THR A 38 -25.16 51.13 -12.56
N GLY A 39 -24.11 50.89 -13.35
CA GLY A 39 -23.99 49.79 -14.32
C GLY A 39 -22.64 49.07 -14.22
N ASN A 40 -22.58 47.90 -14.85
CA ASN A 40 -21.34 47.14 -14.94
C ASN A 40 -20.33 47.82 -15.88
N ALA A 41 -19.04 47.64 -15.60
CA ALA A 41 -18.01 47.99 -16.57
C ALA A 41 -18.28 47.26 -17.90
N ALA A 42 -18.14 47.96 -19.03
CA ALA A 42 -18.46 47.42 -20.36
C ALA A 42 -17.73 46.11 -20.69
N THR A 43 -16.58 45.88 -20.06
CA THR A 43 -15.77 44.67 -20.21
C THR A 43 -16.20 43.51 -19.28
N ALA A 44 -16.97 43.79 -18.23
CA ALA A 44 -17.43 42.81 -17.22
C ALA A 44 -18.80 42.19 -17.53
N THR A 45 -19.37 42.44 -18.72
CA THR A 45 -20.74 42.03 -19.08
C THR A 45 -20.98 40.53 -19.02
N LYS A 46 -19.94 39.71 -19.18
CA LYS A 46 -20.07 38.25 -19.19
C LYS A 46 -20.40 37.64 -17.82
N LEU A 47 -19.97 38.26 -16.72
CA LEU A 47 -20.23 37.78 -15.36
C LEU A 47 -21.59 38.25 -14.79
N GLN A 48 -22.32 39.10 -15.53
CA GLN A 48 -23.68 39.51 -15.17
C GLN A 48 -24.64 38.32 -15.08
N ALA A 49 -24.46 37.36 -15.97
CA ALA A 49 -25.03 36.03 -15.81
C ALA A 49 -23.91 35.12 -15.32
N ALA A 50 -24.10 34.54 -14.13
CA ALA A 50 -23.12 33.69 -13.49
C ALA A 50 -22.63 32.59 -14.43
N ARG A 51 -21.35 32.27 -14.35
CA ARG A 51 -20.74 31.17 -15.09
C ARG A 51 -20.61 29.97 -14.19
N THR A 52 -20.82 28.79 -14.74
CA THR A 52 -20.56 27.54 -14.03
C THR A 52 -19.11 27.13 -14.27
N ILE A 53 -18.34 26.96 -13.20
CA ILE A 53 -16.98 26.43 -13.23
C ILE A 53 -17.01 25.12 -12.45
N ASN A 54 -16.82 23.99 -13.14
CA ASN A 54 -16.85 22.66 -12.52
C ASN A 54 -18.13 22.40 -11.68
N GLY A 55 -19.27 22.89 -12.17
CA GLY A 55 -20.57 22.77 -11.48
C GLY A 55 -20.86 23.85 -10.43
N VAL A 56 -19.91 24.74 -10.12
CA VAL A 56 -20.09 25.83 -9.14
C VAL A 56 -20.42 27.14 -9.85
N SER A 57 -21.48 27.82 -9.41
CA SER A 57 -21.87 29.13 -9.94
C SER A 57 -20.90 30.22 -9.47
N PHE A 58 -20.46 31.07 -10.40
CA PHE A 58 -19.56 32.18 -10.14
C PHE A 58 -20.03 33.44 -10.87
N ASP A 59 -20.34 34.47 -10.10
CA ASP A 59 -20.78 35.79 -10.56
C ASP A 59 -19.81 36.92 -10.18
N GLY A 60 -18.69 36.58 -9.52
CA GLY A 60 -17.68 37.54 -9.07
C GLY A 60 -18.02 38.28 -7.76
N SER A 61 -19.15 37.97 -7.10
CA SER A 61 -19.50 38.57 -5.80
C SER A 61 -18.69 38.02 -4.63
N ALA A 62 -18.14 36.81 -4.77
CA ALA A 62 -17.30 36.15 -3.79
C ALA A 62 -16.22 35.29 -4.46
N ASN A 63 -15.25 34.83 -3.68
CA ASN A 63 -14.28 33.84 -4.12
C ASN A 63 -14.97 32.53 -4.50
N ILE A 64 -14.42 31.83 -5.49
CA ILE A 64 -14.87 30.49 -5.87
C ILE A 64 -14.20 29.41 -5.03
N THR A 65 -14.98 28.43 -4.57
CA THR A 65 -14.48 27.23 -3.88
C THR A 65 -14.72 26.01 -4.75
N LEU A 66 -13.65 25.29 -5.10
CA LEU A 66 -13.70 24.03 -5.82
C LEU A 66 -13.32 22.88 -4.89
N THR A 67 -13.99 21.74 -5.03
CA THR A 67 -13.71 20.52 -4.26
C THR A 67 -13.13 19.43 -5.17
N PRO A 68 -12.39 18.44 -4.63
CA PRO A 68 -11.92 17.31 -5.42
C PRO A 68 -13.04 16.60 -6.20
N SER A 69 -14.24 16.47 -5.61
CA SER A 69 -15.37 15.84 -6.30
C SER A 69 -15.86 16.65 -7.50
N ASN A 70 -15.96 17.98 -7.39
CA ASN A 70 -16.38 18.85 -8.50
C ASN A 70 -15.37 18.87 -9.67
N ILE A 71 -14.10 18.62 -9.39
CA ILE A 71 -13.03 18.62 -10.41
C ILE A 71 -12.58 17.23 -10.84
N GLY A 72 -13.21 16.16 -10.33
CA GLY A 72 -12.84 14.77 -10.67
C GLY A 72 -11.46 14.35 -10.14
N ALA A 73 -11.02 14.93 -9.03
CA ALA A 73 -9.75 14.63 -8.38
C ALA A 73 -9.94 13.81 -7.09
N LEU A 74 -8.87 13.16 -6.64
CA LEU A 74 -8.78 12.57 -5.31
C LEU A 74 -8.39 13.63 -4.27
N ALA A 75 -8.95 13.55 -3.07
CA ALA A 75 -8.57 14.43 -1.98
C ALA A 75 -7.14 14.14 -1.48
N LEU A 76 -6.46 15.16 -0.95
CA LEU A 76 -5.12 15.02 -0.38
C LEU A 76 -5.06 14.04 0.80
N THR A 77 -6.16 13.93 1.55
CA THR A 77 -6.33 12.97 2.64
C THR A 77 -6.61 11.54 2.16
N GLY A 78 -6.58 11.30 0.84
CA GLY A 78 -7.02 10.07 0.22
C GLY A 78 -8.53 9.97 0.07
N GLY A 79 -8.97 8.88 -0.55
CA GLY A 79 -10.39 8.59 -0.82
C GLY A 79 -10.57 7.16 -1.30
N THR A 80 -11.80 6.81 -1.66
CA THR A 80 -12.11 5.49 -2.24
C THR A 80 -11.93 5.55 -3.75
N LEU A 81 -11.10 4.67 -4.29
CA LEU A 81 -11.07 4.36 -5.71
C LEU A 81 -12.10 3.25 -5.97
N SER A 82 -13.17 3.57 -6.70
CA SER A 82 -14.22 2.59 -7.04
C SER A 82 -13.89 1.75 -8.27
N GLY A 83 -12.88 2.14 -9.03
CA GLY A 83 -12.34 1.40 -10.18
C GLY A 83 -10.97 0.79 -9.90
N GLY A 84 -10.44 0.06 -10.89
CA GLY A 84 -9.08 -0.47 -10.82
C GLY A 84 -8.03 0.65 -10.77
N LEU A 85 -6.93 0.41 -10.05
CA LEU A 85 -5.74 1.26 -10.06
C LEU A 85 -4.64 0.56 -10.86
N THR A 86 -4.17 1.21 -11.93
CA THR A 86 -2.94 0.80 -12.62
C THR A 86 -1.90 1.88 -12.40
N ALA A 87 -0.79 1.53 -11.76
CA ALA A 87 0.35 2.43 -11.56
C ALA A 87 1.49 2.00 -12.47
N ALA A 88 1.99 2.92 -13.30
CA ALA A 88 3.18 2.67 -14.12
C ALA A 88 4.48 2.71 -13.29
N GLY A 89 4.43 3.34 -12.12
CA GLY A 89 5.53 3.41 -11.16
C GLY A 89 5.22 2.65 -9.87
N GLU A 90 6.11 2.84 -8.88
CA GLU A 90 5.98 2.22 -7.56
C GLU A 90 4.82 2.80 -6.75
N VAL A 91 4.11 1.93 -6.01
CA VAL A 91 3.15 2.33 -4.99
C VAL A 91 3.84 2.26 -3.63
N ILE A 92 4.08 3.43 -3.03
CA ILE A 92 4.80 3.55 -1.75
C ILE A 92 3.80 3.76 -0.61
N SER A 93 3.86 2.90 0.40
CA SER A 93 3.15 3.10 1.67
C SER A 93 4.13 3.42 2.78
N ARG A 94 3.86 4.49 3.53
CA ARG A 94 4.63 4.89 4.72
C ARG A 94 4.00 4.41 6.03
N SER A 95 2.88 3.69 5.93
CA SER A 95 2.21 3.07 7.07
C SER A 95 2.89 1.73 7.39
N ALA A 96 2.98 1.39 8.67
CA ALA A 96 3.42 0.07 9.09
C ALA A 96 2.54 -1.03 8.47
N ASN A 97 1.22 -0.82 8.40
CA ASN A 97 0.31 -1.68 7.63
C ASN A 97 0.25 -1.12 6.20
N GLY A 98 1.06 -1.67 5.29
CA GLY A 98 1.38 -1.05 4.01
C GLY A 98 0.30 -1.26 2.95
N LEU A 99 -0.05 -2.53 2.69
CA LEU A 99 -1.02 -2.94 1.67
C LEU A 99 -1.97 -3.97 2.27
N ARG A 100 -3.29 -3.80 2.06
CA ARG A 100 -4.33 -4.68 2.59
C ARG A 100 -5.26 -5.16 1.47
N ILE A 101 -5.61 -6.44 1.56
CA ILE A 101 -6.70 -7.08 0.84
C ILE A 101 -7.77 -7.40 1.90
N ALA A 102 -8.87 -6.65 1.90
CA ALA A 102 -9.99 -6.86 2.81
C ALA A 102 -11.17 -7.41 2.02
N TYR A 103 -11.52 -8.67 2.24
CA TYR A 103 -12.62 -9.34 1.55
C TYR A 103 -13.28 -10.38 2.44
N GLY A 104 -14.62 -10.41 2.43
CA GLY A 104 -15.38 -11.21 3.38
C GLY A 104 -15.05 -10.82 4.82
N ASN A 105 -14.87 -11.83 5.68
CA ASN A 105 -14.68 -11.64 7.12
C ASN A 105 -13.24 -11.28 7.54
N TYR A 106 -12.27 -11.38 6.64
CA TYR A 106 -10.85 -11.25 6.98
C TYR A 106 -10.17 -10.15 6.17
N GLY A 107 -9.12 -9.59 6.76
CA GLY A 107 -8.13 -8.76 6.08
C GLY A 107 -6.81 -9.50 6.04
N PHE A 108 -6.27 -9.70 4.86
CA PHE A 108 -4.85 -10.00 4.66
C PHE A 108 -4.09 -8.70 4.46
N PHE A 109 -2.93 -8.53 5.08
CA PHE A 109 -2.12 -7.34 4.81
C PHE A 109 -0.63 -7.57 5.00
N ILE A 110 0.15 -6.78 4.26
CA ILE A 110 1.61 -6.70 4.38
C ILE A 110 1.92 -5.65 5.44
N ARG A 111 2.67 -6.04 6.47
CA ARG A 111 3.09 -5.14 7.54
C ARG A 111 4.61 -5.05 7.62
N ASN A 112 5.17 -3.86 7.70
CA ASN A 112 6.56 -3.63 8.09
C ASN A 112 6.56 -2.91 9.44
N ASP A 113 7.13 -3.53 10.48
CA ASP A 113 7.22 -2.94 11.83
C ASP A 113 8.55 -2.23 12.13
N GLY A 114 9.40 -2.10 11.11
CA GLY A 114 10.76 -1.58 11.20
C GLY A 114 11.82 -2.68 11.35
N SER A 115 11.50 -3.83 11.93
CA SER A 115 12.44 -4.94 12.12
C SER A 115 12.20 -6.11 11.17
N ASN A 116 10.93 -6.41 10.90
CA ASN A 116 10.52 -7.47 10.01
C ASN A 116 9.35 -7.01 9.12
N THR A 117 9.21 -7.68 7.98
CA THR A 117 8.06 -7.58 7.09
C THR A 117 7.23 -8.85 7.21
N TYR A 118 5.93 -8.72 7.39
CA TYR A 118 5.03 -9.82 7.68
C TYR A 118 3.88 -9.87 6.68
N PHE A 119 3.39 -11.08 6.44
CA PHE A 119 2.02 -11.27 5.97
C PHE A 119 1.14 -11.57 7.17
N MET A 120 0.12 -10.73 7.37
CA MET A 120 -0.71 -10.71 8.57
C MET A 120 -2.18 -10.94 8.21
N LEU A 121 -2.93 -11.44 9.18
CA LEU A 121 -4.37 -11.65 9.09
C LEU A 121 -5.06 -10.92 10.24
N THR A 122 -6.29 -10.45 10.01
CA THR A 122 -7.17 -9.93 11.06
C THR A 122 -7.94 -11.06 11.75
N ASP A 123 -8.62 -10.74 12.86
CA ASP A 123 -9.69 -11.60 13.36
C ASP A 123 -10.87 -11.65 12.38
N SER A 124 -11.66 -12.73 12.46
CA SER A 124 -12.88 -12.89 11.67
C SER A 124 -13.91 -11.83 12.03
N GLY A 125 -14.54 -11.23 11.02
CA GLY A 125 -15.52 -10.15 11.18
C GLY A 125 -14.89 -8.77 11.32
N ASN A 126 -13.55 -8.67 11.31
CA ASN A 126 -12.83 -7.40 11.47
C ASN A 126 -11.80 -7.19 10.35
N SER A 127 -12.24 -7.25 9.09
CA SER A 127 -11.37 -7.22 7.91
C SER A 127 -10.52 -5.95 7.76
N LEU A 128 -10.92 -4.85 8.40
CA LEU A 128 -10.18 -3.58 8.44
C LEU A 128 -9.42 -3.34 9.76
N GLY A 129 -9.50 -4.26 10.72
CA GLY A 129 -8.88 -4.16 12.04
C GLY A 129 -7.38 -4.44 12.07
N THR A 130 -6.85 -4.60 13.27
CA THR A 130 -5.44 -4.97 13.53
C THR A 130 -5.18 -6.45 13.26
N HIS A 131 -3.91 -6.88 13.37
CA HIS A 131 -3.56 -8.28 13.20
C HIS A 131 -4.04 -9.14 14.38
N ASN A 132 -4.38 -10.39 14.11
CA ASN A 132 -4.58 -11.44 15.10
C ASN A 132 -3.22 -12.01 15.58
N SER A 133 -3.22 -13.19 16.22
CA SER A 133 -2.01 -13.86 16.73
C SER A 133 -1.25 -14.69 15.69
N LEU A 134 -1.81 -14.96 14.51
CA LEU A 134 -1.16 -15.76 13.47
C LEU A 134 0.01 -14.99 12.84
N ARG A 135 1.11 -15.70 12.54
CA ARG A 135 2.27 -15.17 11.81
C ARG A 135 2.65 -16.10 10.65
N PRO A 136 1.84 -16.16 9.58
CA PRO A 136 2.07 -17.12 8.49
C PRO A 136 3.42 -16.95 7.79
N PHE A 137 3.86 -15.72 7.57
CA PHE A 137 5.09 -15.43 6.83
C PHE A 137 5.77 -14.19 7.41
N ILE A 138 7.06 -14.31 7.71
CA ILE A 138 7.89 -13.25 8.30
C ILE A 138 9.19 -13.17 7.51
N ILE A 139 9.63 -11.97 7.18
CA ILE A 139 10.94 -11.67 6.60
C ILE A 139 11.66 -10.77 7.59
N SER A 140 12.87 -11.12 8.00
CA SER A 140 13.72 -10.16 8.70
C SER A 140 14.17 -9.06 7.74
N ASN A 141 13.89 -7.80 8.07
CA ASN A 141 14.39 -6.68 7.27
C ASN A 141 15.92 -6.58 7.36
N HIS A 142 16.53 -7.12 8.42
CA HIS A 142 17.97 -7.08 8.65
C HIS A 142 18.72 -8.15 7.88
N THR A 143 18.19 -9.39 7.85
CA THR A 143 18.91 -10.55 7.28
C THR A 143 18.28 -11.14 6.03
N GLY A 144 17.03 -10.78 5.71
CA GLY A 144 16.26 -11.41 4.64
C GLY A 144 15.75 -12.82 4.99
N ASN A 145 16.02 -13.33 6.20
CA ASN A 145 15.56 -14.65 6.62
C ASN A 145 14.04 -14.73 6.60
N VAL A 146 13.51 -15.78 5.96
CA VAL A 146 12.09 -16.09 5.93
C VAL A 146 11.75 -17.10 7.02
N THR A 147 10.75 -16.78 7.84
CA THR A 147 10.20 -17.67 8.86
C THR A 147 8.72 -17.93 8.57
N ILE A 148 8.34 -19.20 8.53
CA ILE A 148 6.95 -19.66 8.48
C ILE A 148 6.58 -20.17 9.88
N ALA A 149 5.88 -19.35 10.67
CA ALA A 149 5.58 -19.68 12.07
C ALA A 149 4.22 -20.41 12.25
N THR A 150 3.51 -20.67 11.15
CA THR A 150 2.34 -21.56 11.10
C THR A 150 2.68 -22.83 10.34
N LYS A 151 1.75 -23.78 10.24
CA LYS A 151 1.99 -25.02 9.48
C LYS A 151 2.28 -24.72 8.01
N LEU A 152 3.40 -25.23 7.50
CA LEU A 152 3.68 -25.31 6.07
C LEU A 152 3.15 -26.64 5.52
N ASN A 153 2.31 -26.59 4.49
CA ASN A 153 1.89 -27.78 3.75
C ASN A 153 2.54 -27.77 2.36
N ALA A 154 3.66 -28.50 2.22
CA ALA A 154 4.42 -28.59 0.96
C ALA A 154 4.06 -29.88 0.20
N SER A 155 2.93 -29.88 -0.51
CA SER A 155 2.40 -31.06 -1.21
C SER A 155 3.30 -31.57 -2.35
N GLY A 156 4.12 -30.69 -2.94
CA GLY A 156 5.14 -31.04 -3.94
C GLY A 156 6.46 -31.56 -3.35
N GLY A 157 6.55 -31.74 -2.03
CA GLY A 157 7.79 -32.02 -1.33
C GLY A 157 8.67 -30.78 -1.11
N ILE A 158 9.82 -30.99 -0.49
CA ILE A 158 10.84 -29.97 -0.26
C ILE A 158 12.15 -30.49 -0.87
N THR A 159 12.73 -29.73 -1.79
CA THR A 159 14.01 -30.07 -2.44
C THR A 159 15.14 -29.20 -1.90
N GLY A 160 16.25 -29.80 -1.50
CA GLY A 160 17.43 -29.11 -0.97
C GLY A 160 18.02 -29.82 0.24
N SER A 161 19.16 -29.33 0.72
CA SER A 161 19.74 -29.81 1.97
C SER A 161 18.87 -29.37 3.14
N LEU A 162 18.27 -30.32 3.84
CA LEU A 162 17.61 -30.07 5.12
C LEU A 162 18.66 -30.24 6.22
N SER A 163 18.76 -29.24 7.10
CA SER A 163 19.55 -29.34 8.33
C SER A 163 18.65 -29.72 9.49
N GLY A 164 19.11 -30.64 10.35
CA GLY A 164 18.35 -31.15 11.48
C GLY A 164 17.67 -32.50 11.23
N ASN A 165 17.10 -33.06 12.30
CA ASN A 165 16.43 -34.37 12.26
C ASN A 165 14.94 -34.21 11.92
N ALA A 166 14.43 -35.07 11.05
CA ALA A 166 12.99 -35.19 10.86
C ALA A 166 12.37 -35.91 12.06
N SER A 167 11.53 -35.22 12.84
CA SER A 167 10.96 -35.76 14.09
C SER A 167 10.07 -37.01 13.91
N THR A 168 9.59 -37.27 12.69
CA THR A 168 8.70 -38.40 12.36
C THR A 168 9.24 -39.29 11.23
N ALA A 169 10.54 -39.22 10.91
CA ALA A 169 11.11 -40.15 9.94
C ALA A 169 11.05 -41.58 10.50
N THR A 170 10.16 -42.39 9.94
CA THR A 170 9.93 -43.79 10.38
C THR A 170 10.56 -44.80 9.42
N LYS A 171 10.70 -44.48 8.13
CA LYS A 171 11.30 -45.32 7.10
C LYS A 171 11.97 -44.51 5.98
N LEU A 172 13.00 -45.07 5.35
CA LEU A 172 13.47 -44.67 4.02
C LEU A 172 12.40 -45.02 2.98
N GLN A 173 12.07 -44.08 2.10
CA GLN A 173 11.13 -44.31 1.01
C GLN A 173 11.55 -45.50 0.12
N THR A 174 12.84 -45.62 -0.14
CA THR A 174 13.42 -46.77 -0.84
C THR A 174 14.44 -47.39 0.10
N ALA A 175 14.23 -48.64 0.48
CA ALA A 175 15.18 -49.39 1.29
C ALA A 175 16.54 -49.49 0.59
N ARG A 176 17.62 -49.65 1.36
CA ARG A 176 18.97 -49.92 0.85
C ARG A 176 19.44 -51.27 1.37
N THR A 177 20.31 -51.93 0.63
CA THR A 177 20.91 -53.19 1.07
C THR A 177 22.22 -52.91 1.78
N ILE A 178 22.37 -53.40 3.01
CA ILE A 178 23.60 -53.29 3.82
C ILE A 178 24.04 -54.72 4.14
N ASN A 179 25.20 -55.13 3.63
CA ASN A 179 25.71 -56.50 3.77
C ASN A 179 24.68 -57.59 3.39
N GLY A 180 23.92 -57.36 2.31
CA GLY A 180 22.87 -58.28 1.85
C GLY A 180 21.52 -58.13 2.56
N VAL A 181 21.44 -57.40 3.68
CA VAL A 181 20.20 -57.19 4.43
C VAL A 181 19.48 -55.92 3.97
N LYS A 182 18.19 -56.03 3.66
CA LYS A 182 17.34 -54.88 3.30
C LYS A 182 17.09 -54.02 4.54
N PHE A 183 17.47 -52.76 4.47
CA PHE A 183 17.31 -51.77 5.54
C PHE A 183 16.49 -50.58 5.07
N ASP A 184 15.40 -50.30 5.76
CA ASP A 184 14.57 -49.12 5.57
C ASP A 184 14.51 -48.22 6.82
N GLY A 185 15.24 -48.51 7.89
CA GLY A 185 15.22 -47.72 9.13
C GLY A 185 14.07 -48.03 10.10
N SER A 186 13.16 -48.97 9.78
CA SER A 186 12.09 -49.36 10.74
C SER A 186 12.52 -50.36 11.81
N ALA A 187 13.67 -51.00 11.64
CA ALA A 187 14.27 -51.92 12.61
C ALA A 187 15.80 -51.83 12.54
N ASN A 188 16.47 -52.38 13.56
CA ASN A 188 17.93 -52.53 13.57
C ASN A 188 18.40 -53.41 12.41
N ILE A 189 19.68 -53.24 12.03
CA ILE A 189 20.33 -54.12 11.07
C ILE A 189 20.93 -55.29 11.83
N GLU A 190 20.47 -56.50 11.55
CA GLU A 190 21.06 -57.74 12.03
C GLU A 190 21.82 -58.41 10.87
N ALA A 191 23.09 -58.06 10.69
CA ALA A 191 23.95 -58.63 9.66
C ALA A 191 25.33 -58.98 10.23
N PHE A 192 25.84 -60.17 9.92
CA PHE A 192 27.24 -60.50 10.19
C PHE A 192 28.14 -59.73 9.22
N PRO A 193 29.23 -59.09 9.70
CA PRO A 193 30.16 -58.43 8.80
C PRO A 193 30.78 -59.43 7.80
N PRO A 194 31.04 -59.03 6.54
CA PRO A 194 31.72 -59.88 5.58
C PRO A 194 33.07 -60.36 6.13
N GLY A 195 33.30 -61.68 6.12
CA GLY A 195 34.55 -62.28 6.58
C GLY A 195 34.61 -62.68 8.07
N VAL A 196 33.55 -62.43 8.85
CA VAL A 196 33.45 -63.00 10.20
C VAL A 196 33.01 -64.46 10.06
N PRO A 197 33.75 -65.43 10.64
CA PRO A 197 33.29 -66.81 10.67
C PRO A 197 31.89 -66.86 11.26
N LEU A 198 30.97 -67.55 10.58
CA LEU A 198 29.67 -67.83 11.18
C LEU A 198 29.94 -68.53 12.51
N PRO A 199 29.39 -68.04 13.64
CA PRO A 199 29.50 -68.78 14.88
C PRO A 199 28.95 -70.17 14.61
N TRP A 200 29.76 -71.18 14.86
CA TRP A 200 29.33 -72.56 14.71
C TRP A 200 28.06 -72.73 15.56
N PRO A 201 26.98 -73.35 15.03
CA PRO A 201 25.69 -73.40 15.72
C PRO A 201 25.71 -74.19 17.04
N SER A 202 26.85 -74.78 17.41
CA SER A 202 27.16 -75.23 18.76
C SER A 202 28.68 -75.39 18.90
N ASP A 203 29.20 -75.30 20.13
CA ASP A 203 30.59 -75.67 20.49
C ASP A 203 30.89 -77.16 20.24
N THR A 204 29.95 -77.92 19.68
CA THR A 204 30.13 -79.33 19.33
C THR A 204 30.33 -79.47 17.82
N PRO A 205 31.56 -79.75 17.35
CA PRO A 205 31.80 -80.01 15.94
C PRO A 205 31.04 -81.26 15.47
N PRO A 206 30.60 -81.33 14.21
CA PRO A 206 29.92 -82.50 13.66
C PRO A 206 30.72 -83.79 13.84
N ALA A 207 30.03 -84.91 14.07
CA ALA A 207 30.66 -86.22 14.24
C ALA A 207 31.60 -86.53 13.06
N GLY A 208 32.89 -86.72 13.35
CA GLY A 208 33.93 -87.03 12.36
C GLY A 208 34.99 -85.93 12.14
N TYR A 209 34.82 -84.74 12.70
CA TYR A 209 35.85 -83.69 12.66
C TYR A 209 36.83 -83.83 13.83
N ALA A 210 38.13 -83.81 13.54
CA ALA A 210 39.18 -83.85 14.56
C ALA A 210 39.28 -82.49 15.28
N ILE A 211 39.11 -82.50 16.59
CA ILE A 211 39.49 -81.38 17.46
C ILE A 211 41.02 -81.37 17.57
N MET A 212 41.68 -80.35 16.98
CA MET A 212 43.09 -80.10 17.27
C MET A 212 43.23 -79.73 18.74
N GLN A 213 43.75 -80.65 19.56
CA GLN A 213 44.22 -80.31 20.90
C GLN A 213 45.62 -79.72 20.76
N GLY A 214 45.71 -78.41 21.00
CA GLY A 214 46.96 -77.71 21.28
C GLY A 214 47.07 -77.45 22.77
#